data_AF-A0A2V9HSR5-F1
#
_entry.id   AF-A0A2V9HSR5-F1
#
_cell.length_a   1.000
_cell.length_b   1.000
_cell.length_c   1.000
_cell.angle_alpha   90.00
_cell.angle_beta   90.00
_cell.angle_gamma   90.00
#
_symmetry.space_group_name_H-M   'P 1'
#
loop_
_entity.id
_entity.type
_entity.pdbx_description
1 polymer ?
#
loop_
_entity_poly.entity_id
_entity_poly.type
_entity_poly.pdbx_seq_one_letter_code
_entity_poly.pdbx_strand_id
1 'polypeptide(L)'
;MSSPLAQSISDLSSADASKRLAAASEIYGLGRAAAGSAISRWWAESELSVLLLGPNPTTTVGLAVERDTFGRIRIANGTPRLADVPPDQDAEEFELHFAGGVSLDILTTREPGGTGAIAKYLAKFGDGIQQVELRCSNVDRATQILKDKFGVAPVYPATRHGADGTRVNFFLVPSPDGGKVLIELYELQSRGIVI
;
A
#
# COMPACT_ATOMS: atom_id res chain seq x y z
N MET A 1 -13.47 -18.75 -14.87
CA MET A 1 -13.85 -18.39 -13.49
C MET A 1 -12.95 -17.26 -13.05
N SER A 2 -13.50 -16.14 -12.58
CA SER A 2 -12.70 -15.06 -11.97
C SER A 2 -12.02 -15.59 -10.70
N SER A 3 -10.81 -15.12 -10.41
CA SER A 3 -10.16 -15.46 -9.14
C SER A 3 -10.94 -14.85 -7.97
N PRO A 4 -10.84 -15.41 -6.74
CA PRO A 4 -11.47 -14.81 -5.56
C PRO A 4 -11.10 -13.34 -5.37
N LEU A 5 -9.83 -12.97 -5.62
CA LEU A 5 -9.38 -11.58 -5.57
C LEU A 5 -10.09 -10.70 -6.61
N ALA A 6 -10.21 -11.15 -7.87
CA ALA A 6 -10.91 -10.39 -8.90
C ALA A 6 -12.39 -10.15 -8.56
N GLN A 7 -13.03 -11.11 -7.90
CA GLN A 7 -14.40 -10.94 -7.40
C GLN A 7 -14.47 -9.89 -6.30
N SER A 8 -13.57 -9.94 -5.31
CA SER A 8 -13.50 -8.92 -4.25
C SER A 8 -13.26 -7.52 -4.83
N ILE A 9 -12.35 -7.37 -5.81
CA ILE A 9 -12.10 -6.09 -6.47
C ILE A 9 -13.37 -5.57 -7.16
N SER A 10 -14.12 -6.43 -7.85
CA SER A 10 -15.40 -6.06 -8.44
C SER A 10 -16.42 -5.63 -7.37
N ASP A 11 -16.48 -6.34 -6.25
CA ASP A 11 -17.44 -6.09 -5.17
C ASP A 11 -17.16 -4.80 -4.38
N LEU A 12 -15.95 -4.22 -4.46
CA LEU A 12 -15.67 -2.86 -3.95
C LEU A 12 -16.51 -1.78 -4.63
N SER A 13 -17.05 -2.04 -5.82
CA SER A 13 -17.98 -1.16 -6.54
C SER A 13 -19.46 -1.49 -6.30
N SER A 14 -19.77 -2.42 -5.40
CA SER A 14 -21.15 -2.86 -5.15
C SER A 14 -22.00 -1.74 -4.55
N ALA A 15 -23.29 -1.70 -4.91
CA ALA A 15 -24.26 -0.83 -4.23
C ALA A 15 -24.48 -1.22 -2.76
N ASP A 16 -24.24 -2.50 -2.42
CA ASP A 16 -24.37 -3.03 -1.06
C ASP A 16 -23.09 -2.75 -0.24
N ALA A 17 -23.23 -1.93 0.80
CA ALA A 17 -22.11 -1.57 1.69
C ALA A 17 -21.52 -2.78 2.43
N SER A 18 -22.34 -3.79 2.75
CA SER A 18 -21.85 -5.01 3.41
C SER A 18 -20.97 -5.83 2.47
N LYS A 19 -21.30 -5.88 1.18
CA LYS A 19 -20.45 -6.51 0.16
C LYS A 19 -19.12 -5.76 -0.01
N ARG A 20 -19.14 -4.43 -0.02
CA ARG A 20 -17.91 -3.63 -0.07
C ARG A 20 -17.01 -3.89 1.13
N LEU A 21 -17.58 -3.96 2.34
CA LEU A 21 -16.83 -4.29 3.56
C LEU A 21 -16.22 -5.70 3.50
N ALA A 22 -16.98 -6.71 3.08
CA ALA A 22 -16.50 -8.07 2.96
C ALA A 22 -15.35 -8.16 1.93
N ALA A 23 -15.52 -7.53 0.78
CA ALA A 23 -14.49 -7.42 -0.26
C ALA A 23 -13.22 -6.74 0.25
N ALA A 24 -13.37 -5.59 0.93
CA ALA A 24 -12.24 -4.86 1.48
C ALA A 24 -11.51 -5.67 2.55
N SER A 25 -12.24 -6.38 3.41
CA SER A 25 -11.68 -7.24 4.45
C SER A 25 -10.87 -8.40 3.86
N GLU A 26 -11.37 -9.01 2.78
CA GLU A 26 -10.66 -10.09 2.07
C GLU A 26 -9.36 -9.57 1.44
N ILE A 27 -9.43 -8.48 0.67
CA ILE A 27 -8.25 -7.87 0.03
C ILE A 27 -7.21 -7.47 1.08
N TYR A 28 -7.65 -6.81 2.14
CA TYR A 28 -6.81 -6.40 3.25
C TYR A 28 -6.16 -7.60 3.95
N GLY A 29 -6.93 -8.66 4.20
CA GLY A 29 -6.45 -9.91 4.79
C GLY A 29 -5.37 -10.59 3.94
N LEU A 30 -5.60 -10.68 2.63
CA LEU A 30 -4.63 -11.26 1.67
C LEU A 30 -3.32 -10.46 1.65
N GLY A 31 -3.40 -9.13 1.54
CA GLY A 31 -2.22 -8.25 1.56
C GLY A 31 -1.45 -8.39 2.86
N ARG A 32 -2.14 -8.34 4.01
CA ARG A 32 -1.52 -8.52 5.32
C ARG A 32 -0.88 -9.89 5.51
N ALA A 33 -1.51 -10.96 5.03
CA ALA A 33 -0.95 -12.30 5.13
C ALA A 33 0.35 -12.40 4.31
N ALA A 34 0.35 -11.87 3.09
CA ALA A 34 1.53 -11.86 2.23
C ALA A 34 2.69 -11.06 2.85
N ALA A 35 2.43 -9.84 3.33
CA ALA A 35 3.42 -9.04 4.02
C ALA A 35 3.89 -9.72 5.32
N GLY A 36 2.96 -10.20 6.15
CA GLY A 36 3.26 -10.86 7.42
C GLY A 36 4.22 -12.04 7.27
N SER A 37 4.04 -12.85 6.21
CA SER A 37 4.97 -13.93 5.86
C SER A 37 6.34 -13.39 5.46
N ALA A 38 6.38 -12.44 4.51
CA ALA A 38 7.61 -11.87 3.94
C ALA A 38 8.47 -11.12 4.97
N ILE A 39 7.86 -10.36 5.87
CA ILE A 39 8.55 -9.50 6.84
C ILE A 39 8.55 -10.07 8.26
N SER A 40 8.16 -11.33 8.46
CA SER A 40 8.08 -11.98 9.77
C SER A 40 9.33 -11.80 10.64
N ARG A 41 10.52 -11.88 10.03
CA ARG A 41 11.80 -11.70 10.73
C ARG A 41 12.10 -10.25 11.15
N TRP A 42 11.46 -9.25 10.55
CA TRP A 42 11.67 -7.85 10.91
C TRP A 42 11.26 -7.58 12.35
N TRP A 43 10.22 -8.25 12.83
CA TRP A 43 9.70 -8.10 14.19
C TRP A 43 10.63 -8.60 15.30
N ALA A 44 11.60 -9.46 14.96
CA ALA A 44 12.61 -9.95 15.91
C ALA A 44 13.72 -8.91 16.18
N GLU A 45 13.83 -7.89 15.33
CA GLU A 45 14.77 -6.79 15.51
C GLU A 45 14.07 -5.67 16.29
N SER A 46 14.52 -5.43 17.52
CA SER A 46 13.79 -4.62 18.48
C SER A 46 13.65 -3.17 18.06
N GLU A 47 14.69 -2.59 17.47
CA GLU A 47 14.67 -1.18 17.03
C GLU A 47 13.71 -1.00 15.84
N LEU A 48 13.80 -1.86 14.82
CA LEU A 48 12.93 -1.85 13.67
C LEU A 48 11.47 -2.09 14.07
N SER A 49 11.21 -3.04 14.96
CA SER A 49 9.86 -3.30 15.48
C SER A 49 9.24 -2.06 16.12
N VAL A 50 10.00 -1.31 16.93
CA VAL A 50 9.56 -0.04 17.51
C VAL A 50 9.34 1.02 16.44
N LEU A 51 10.24 1.15 15.46
CA LEU A 51 10.12 2.10 14.36
C LEU A 51 8.86 1.84 13.51
N LEU A 52 8.48 0.58 13.32
CA LEU A 52 7.29 0.14 12.58
C LEU A 52 6.02 0.09 13.44
N LEU A 53 6.05 0.68 14.65
CA LEU A 53 4.90 0.76 15.55
C LEU A 53 4.36 -0.62 15.97
N GLY A 54 5.25 -1.61 16.10
CA GLY A 54 4.92 -2.92 16.62
C GLY A 54 4.42 -2.88 18.08
N PRO A 55 3.66 -3.90 18.53
CA PRO A 55 3.26 -5.10 17.80
C PRO A 55 2.05 -4.91 16.88
N ASN A 56 1.42 -3.73 16.87
CA ASN A 56 0.20 -3.44 16.12
C ASN A 56 0.47 -2.35 15.06
N PRO A 57 1.25 -2.67 14.01
CA PRO A 57 1.62 -1.69 12.99
C PRO A 57 0.38 -1.15 12.27
N THR A 58 0.38 0.16 12.01
CA THR A 58 -0.61 0.75 11.10
C THR A 58 -0.28 0.28 9.68
N THR A 59 -1.22 -0.47 9.10
CA THR A 59 -1.04 -1.14 7.81
C THR A 59 -2.17 -0.74 6.85
N THR A 60 -1.80 -0.32 5.65
CA THR A 60 -2.70 -0.12 4.51
C THR A 60 -2.31 -1.09 3.39
N VAL A 61 -3.27 -1.61 2.63
CA VAL A 61 -3.00 -2.48 1.47
C VAL A 61 -3.28 -1.70 0.20
N GLY A 62 -2.23 -1.48 -0.61
CA GLY A 62 -2.30 -0.78 -1.88
C GLY A 62 -2.79 -1.70 -2.99
N LEU A 63 -3.95 -1.37 -3.55
CA LEU A 63 -4.63 -2.08 -4.61
C LEU A 63 -4.55 -1.27 -5.91
N ALA A 64 -3.72 -1.71 -6.85
CA ALA A 64 -3.65 -1.12 -8.17
C ALA A 64 -4.80 -1.65 -9.03
N VAL A 65 -5.55 -0.74 -9.66
CA VAL A 65 -6.65 -1.07 -10.56
C VAL A 65 -6.66 -0.19 -11.82
N GLU A 66 -7.22 -0.73 -12.89
CA GLU A 66 -7.49 0.01 -14.13
C GLU A 66 -8.41 1.22 -13.87
N ARG A 67 -8.26 2.26 -14.69
CA ARG A 67 -8.93 3.56 -14.45
C ARG A 67 -10.46 3.47 -14.32
N ASP A 68 -11.09 2.63 -15.12
CA ASP A 68 -12.54 2.43 -15.06
C ASP A 68 -12.97 1.76 -13.74
N THR A 69 -12.18 0.80 -13.25
CA THR A 69 -12.41 0.18 -11.94
C THR A 69 -12.18 1.18 -10.80
N PHE A 70 -11.10 1.96 -10.87
CA PHE A 70 -10.80 3.05 -9.92
C PHE A 70 -11.99 4.01 -9.76
N GLY A 71 -12.54 4.50 -10.87
CA GLY A 71 -13.68 5.43 -10.87
C GLY A 71 -14.94 4.82 -10.26
N ARG A 72 -15.26 3.57 -10.61
CA ARG A 72 -16.43 2.86 -10.06
C ARG A 72 -16.32 2.63 -8.56
N ILE A 73 -15.15 2.19 -8.07
CA ILE A 73 -14.89 2.01 -6.64
C ILE A 73 -15.05 3.35 -5.92
N ARG A 74 -14.45 4.43 -6.45
CA ARG A 74 -14.52 5.76 -5.86
C ARG A 74 -15.96 6.25 -5.73
N ILE A 75 -16.77 6.11 -6.77
CA ILE A 75 -18.20 6.51 -6.76
C ILE A 75 -18.99 5.69 -5.74
N ALA A 76 -18.85 4.36 -5.74
CA ALA A 76 -19.58 3.47 -4.84
C ALA A 76 -19.26 3.70 -3.35
N ASN A 77 -18.08 4.26 -3.06
CA ASN A 77 -17.62 4.58 -1.71
C ASN A 77 -17.71 6.08 -1.37
N GLY A 78 -18.60 6.83 -2.05
CA GLY A 78 -18.92 8.21 -1.66
C GLY A 78 -17.91 9.25 -2.12
N THR A 79 -17.13 8.95 -3.16
CA THR A 79 -16.18 9.86 -3.80
C THR A 79 -15.11 10.45 -2.86
N PRO A 80 -14.33 9.61 -2.14
CA PRO A 80 -13.26 10.06 -1.26
C PRO A 80 -12.29 11.01 -1.98
N ARG A 81 -11.67 11.92 -1.22
CA ARG A 81 -10.68 12.87 -1.77
C ARG A 81 -9.51 12.08 -2.36
N LEU A 82 -9.03 12.53 -3.51
CA LEU A 82 -7.77 12.05 -4.08
C LEU A 82 -6.59 12.61 -3.26
N ALA A 83 -5.59 11.76 -3.01
CA ALA A 83 -4.36 12.19 -2.36
C ALA A 83 -3.56 13.14 -3.28
N ASP A 84 -2.77 14.02 -2.69
CA ASP A 84 -1.82 14.85 -3.44
C ASP A 84 -0.55 14.05 -3.72
N VAL A 85 -0.55 13.32 -4.84
CA VAL A 85 0.57 12.47 -5.27
C VAL A 85 1.60 13.30 -6.06
N PRO A 86 2.91 13.24 -5.70
CA PRO A 86 3.96 13.92 -6.45
C PRO A 86 3.88 13.65 -7.96
N PRO A 87 3.94 14.69 -8.82
CA PRO A 87 3.67 14.53 -10.26
C PRO A 87 4.56 13.51 -10.98
N ASP A 88 5.78 13.30 -10.51
CA ASP A 88 6.74 12.39 -11.10
C ASP A 88 6.48 10.90 -10.80
N GLN A 89 5.54 10.59 -9.90
CA GLN A 89 5.17 9.20 -9.57
C GLN A 89 4.08 8.62 -10.48
N ASP A 90 3.44 9.44 -11.33
CA ASP A 90 2.46 9.00 -12.34
C ASP A 90 1.32 8.12 -11.77
N ALA A 91 0.86 8.48 -10.58
CA ALA A 91 -0.25 7.83 -9.89
C ALA A 91 -1.34 8.83 -9.46
N GLU A 92 -2.53 8.28 -9.28
CA GLU A 92 -3.71 8.88 -8.67
C GLU A 92 -4.27 7.86 -7.68
N GLU A 93 -4.55 8.29 -6.45
CA GLU A 93 -4.92 7.37 -5.37
C GLU A 93 -5.93 7.98 -4.39
N PHE A 94 -6.64 7.12 -3.67
CA PHE A 94 -7.48 7.47 -2.53
C PHE A 94 -7.56 6.33 -1.52
N GLU A 95 -7.62 6.68 -0.24
CA GLU A 95 -7.79 5.70 0.82
C GLU A 95 -9.27 5.38 1.09
N LEU A 96 -9.53 4.11 1.41
CA LEU A 96 -10.77 3.62 1.99
C LEU A 96 -10.49 3.02 3.36
N HIS A 97 -11.19 3.54 4.37
CA HIS A 97 -11.16 2.97 5.72
C HIS A 97 -12.51 2.38 6.08
N PHE A 98 -12.47 1.15 6.57
CA PHE A 98 -13.63 0.40 7.00
C PHE A 98 -13.52 0.07 8.49
N ALA A 99 -14.65 -0.34 9.09
CA ALA A 99 -14.67 -0.80 10.47
C ALA A 99 -13.70 -1.99 10.69
N GLY A 100 -13.18 -2.14 11.91
CA GLY A 100 -12.23 -3.21 12.24
C GLY A 100 -10.78 -2.94 11.81
N GLY A 101 -10.44 -1.71 11.41
CA GLY A 101 -9.08 -1.31 11.06
C GLY A 101 -8.65 -1.72 9.65
N VAL A 102 -9.62 -2.09 8.79
CA VAL A 102 -9.37 -2.41 7.39
C VAL A 102 -9.10 -1.12 6.63
N SER A 103 -7.92 -1.03 6.01
CA SER A 103 -7.47 0.14 5.25
C SER A 103 -6.94 -0.28 3.89
N LEU A 104 -7.50 0.28 2.82
CA LEU A 104 -7.03 0.08 1.46
C LEU A 104 -6.60 1.43 0.88
N ASP A 105 -5.50 1.45 0.16
CA ASP A 105 -5.17 2.53 -0.76
C ASP A 105 -5.50 2.06 -2.17
N ILE A 106 -6.37 2.78 -2.88
CA ILE A 106 -6.80 2.40 -4.22
C ILE A 106 -5.98 3.25 -5.19
N LEU A 107 -5.16 2.60 -6.03
CA LEU A 107 -4.21 3.27 -6.91
C LEU A 107 -4.55 3.04 -8.38
N THR A 108 -4.33 4.04 -9.21
CA THR A 108 -4.31 3.90 -10.67
C THR A 108 -3.23 4.80 -11.27
N THR A 109 -2.86 4.56 -12.53
CA THR A 109 -1.93 5.46 -13.24
C THR A 109 -2.62 6.77 -13.59
N ARG A 110 -1.91 7.90 -13.50
CA ARG A 110 -2.48 9.24 -13.76
C ARG A 110 -2.87 9.47 -15.21
N GLU A 111 -2.18 8.87 -16.16
CA GLU A 111 -2.50 8.98 -17.59
C GLU A 111 -2.68 7.59 -18.22
N PRO A 112 -3.74 7.37 -19.03
CA PRO A 112 -3.86 6.14 -19.81
C PRO A 112 -2.63 5.93 -20.69
N GLY A 113 -2.01 4.75 -20.62
CA GLY A 113 -0.74 4.48 -21.31
C GLY A 113 0.49 5.12 -20.67
N GLY A 114 0.38 5.57 -19.41
CA GLY A 114 1.49 6.03 -18.59
C GLY A 114 2.62 4.99 -18.48
N THR A 115 3.80 5.45 -18.06
CA THR A 115 5.00 4.60 -17.94
C THR A 115 5.49 4.47 -16.50
N GLY A 116 4.71 4.99 -15.54
CA GLY A 116 4.93 4.88 -14.11
C GLY A 116 4.88 3.45 -13.58
N ALA A 117 5.19 3.31 -12.29
CA ALA A 117 5.25 2.01 -11.63
C ALA A 117 3.89 1.29 -11.63
N ILE A 118 2.80 2.03 -11.39
CA ILE A 118 1.44 1.49 -11.39
C ILE A 118 1.02 1.02 -12.79
N ALA A 119 1.28 1.82 -13.84
CA ALA A 119 0.99 1.42 -15.22
C ALA A 119 1.73 0.14 -15.62
N LYS A 120 3.02 0.02 -15.26
CA LYS A 120 3.82 -1.19 -15.51
C LYS A 120 3.31 -2.40 -14.74
N TYR A 121 2.84 -2.20 -13.50
CA TYR A 121 2.21 -3.27 -12.72
C TYR A 121 0.94 -3.75 -13.41
N LEU A 122 0.02 -2.84 -13.73
CA LEU A 122 -1.26 -3.16 -14.38
C LEU A 122 -1.07 -3.86 -15.73
N ALA A 123 -0.15 -3.38 -16.57
CA ALA A 123 0.16 -4.02 -17.85
C ALA A 123 0.67 -5.47 -17.71
N LYS A 124 1.30 -5.81 -16.57
CA LYS A 124 1.87 -7.13 -16.33
C LYS A 124 0.93 -8.07 -15.58
N PHE A 125 0.16 -7.54 -14.62
CA PHE A 125 -0.60 -8.34 -13.66
C PHE A 125 -2.11 -8.09 -13.69
N GLY A 126 -2.57 -7.01 -14.33
CA GLY A 126 -3.93 -6.50 -14.20
C GLY A 126 -4.22 -5.95 -12.81
N ASP A 127 -5.51 -5.80 -12.49
CA ASP A 127 -5.98 -5.37 -11.17
C ASP A 127 -5.48 -6.32 -10.07
N GLY A 128 -4.88 -5.77 -9.01
CA GLY A 128 -4.31 -6.59 -7.95
C GLY A 128 -3.65 -5.83 -6.81
N ILE A 129 -3.29 -6.59 -5.77
CA ILE A 129 -2.54 -6.07 -4.61
C ILE A 129 -1.12 -5.78 -5.08
N GLN A 130 -0.76 -4.50 -5.10
CA GLN A 130 0.51 -4.01 -5.62
C GLN A 130 1.52 -3.80 -4.50
N GLN A 131 1.07 -3.31 -3.34
CA GLN A 131 1.92 -3.03 -2.18
C GLN A 131 1.21 -3.24 -0.85
N VAL A 132 2.01 -3.30 0.21
CA VAL A 132 1.55 -3.17 1.60
C VAL A 132 2.34 -2.05 2.26
N GLU A 133 1.64 -1.09 2.80
CA GLU A 133 2.18 0.13 3.39
C GLU A 133 2.21 0.00 4.90
N LEU A 134 3.39 0.27 5.48
CA LEU A 134 3.60 0.26 6.92
C LEU A 134 4.03 1.64 7.36
N ARG A 135 3.26 2.20 8.29
CA ARG A 135 3.66 3.44 8.94
C ARG A 135 4.91 3.19 9.78
N CYS A 136 5.86 4.11 9.68
CA CYS A 136 7.03 4.14 10.53
C CYS A 136 7.22 5.53 11.15
N SER A 137 7.95 5.58 12.26
CA SER A 137 8.29 6.83 12.96
C SER A 137 9.58 7.48 12.44
N ASN A 138 10.40 6.74 11.69
CA ASN A 138 11.61 7.26 11.04
C ASN A 138 11.98 6.37 9.85
N VAL A 139 11.67 6.82 8.63
CA VAL A 139 11.86 6.02 7.42
C VAL A 139 13.35 5.82 7.07
N ASP A 140 14.20 6.82 7.35
CA ASP A 140 15.64 6.70 7.06
C ASP A 140 16.31 5.66 7.96
N ARG A 141 15.97 5.68 9.25
CA ARG A 141 16.54 4.73 10.21
C ARG A 141 16.06 3.31 9.93
N ALA A 142 14.77 3.14 9.65
CA ALA A 142 14.23 1.84 9.26
C ALA A 142 14.92 1.32 7.98
N THR A 143 15.11 2.18 6.98
CA THR A 143 15.84 1.86 5.75
C THR A 143 17.26 1.38 6.03
N GLN A 144 17.99 2.06 6.91
CA GLN A 144 19.36 1.68 7.27
C GLN A 144 19.40 0.30 7.95
N ILE A 145 18.46 0.03 8.86
CA ILE A 145 18.37 -1.28 9.53
C ILE A 145 18.04 -2.39 8.53
N LEU A 146 17.08 -2.17 7.63
CA LEU A 146 16.72 -3.13 6.58
C LEU A 146 17.91 -3.47 5.69
N LYS A 147 18.71 -2.46 5.32
CA LYS A 147 19.93 -2.67 4.55
C LYS A 147 20.98 -3.46 5.33
N ASP A 148 21.33 -3.02 6.54
CA ASP A 148 22.48 -3.55 7.27
C ASP A 148 22.21 -4.91 7.90
N LYS A 149 21.01 -5.12 8.45
CA LYS A 149 20.67 -6.33 9.22
C LYS A 149 19.93 -7.38 8.40
N PHE A 150 19.21 -6.96 7.36
CA PHE A 150 18.39 -7.87 6.54
C PHE A 150 18.87 -8.01 5.10
N GLY A 151 19.83 -7.19 4.66
CA GLY A 151 20.31 -7.19 3.28
C GLY A 151 19.25 -6.76 2.27
N VAL A 152 18.20 -6.05 2.72
CA VAL A 152 17.12 -5.57 1.86
C VAL A 152 17.46 -4.16 1.39
N ALA A 153 17.76 -4.01 0.10
CA ALA A 153 18.04 -2.71 -0.48
C ALA A 153 16.75 -1.90 -0.70
N PRO A 154 16.77 -0.59 -0.43
CA PRO A 154 15.66 0.27 -0.81
C PRO A 154 15.58 0.43 -2.34
N VAL A 155 14.37 0.65 -2.86
CA VAL A 155 14.13 1.00 -4.27
C VAL A 155 14.68 2.39 -4.58
N TYR A 156 14.48 3.35 -3.68
CA TYR A 156 15.06 4.68 -3.82
C TYR A 156 16.39 4.79 -3.07
N PRO A 157 17.41 5.44 -3.66
CA PRO A 157 18.71 5.62 -3.00
C PRO A 157 18.63 6.45 -1.71
N ALA A 158 17.61 7.32 -1.60
CA ALA A 158 17.26 8.07 -0.41
C ALA A 158 15.72 8.18 -0.32
N THR A 159 15.21 8.52 0.86
CA THR A 159 13.77 8.70 1.06
C THR A 159 13.24 9.86 0.22
N ARG A 160 12.00 9.74 -0.25
CA ARG A 160 11.36 10.70 -1.16
C ARG A 160 10.06 11.21 -0.58
N HIS A 161 9.53 12.30 -1.12
CA HIS A 161 8.16 12.70 -0.83
C HIS A 161 7.18 11.68 -1.41
N GLY A 162 6.21 11.26 -0.61
CA GLY A 162 5.06 10.47 -1.03
C GLY A 162 3.80 11.34 -1.05
N ALA A 163 2.65 10.68 -1.15
CA ALA A 163 1.36 11.36 -1.18
C ALA A 163 1.07 12.11 0.12
N ASP A 164 0.34 13.22 0.00
CA ASP A 164 -0.04 14.11 1.09
C ASP A 164 1.14 14.56 1.98
N GLY A 165 2.33 14.67 1.38
CA GLY A 165 3.54 15.15 2.04
C GLY A 165 4.26 14.13 2.91
N THR A 166 3.88 12.85 2.87
CA THR A 166 4.62 11.77 3.54
C THR A 166 6.07 11.67 3.07
N ARG A 167 6.91 10.97 3.83
CA ARG A 167 8.24 10.54 3.40
C ARG A 167 8.25 9.03 3.22
N VAL A 168 8.70 8.54 2.08
CA VAL A 168 8.52 7.15 1.68
C VAL A 168 9.80 6.49 1.16
N ASN A 169 9.87 5.17 1.30
CA ASN A 169 10.72 4.31 0.50
C ASN A 169 10.07 2.93 0.32
N PHE A 170 10.51 2.20 -0.69
CA PHE A 170 9.93 0.91 -1.07
C PHE A 170 10.97 -0.21 -0.98
N PHE A 171 10.51 -1.41 -0.66
CA PHE A 171 11.34 -2.59 -0.46
C PHE A 171 10.68 -3.79 -1.11
N LEU A 172 11.37 -4.41 -2.05
CA LEU A 172 10.88 -5.61 -2.72
C LEU A 172 11.37 -6.85 -1.97
N VAL A 173 10.54 -7.39 -1.08
CA VAL A 173 10.90 -8.43 -0.11
C VAL A 173 10.54 -9.82 -0.66
N PRO A 174 11.46 -10.80 -0.68
CA PRO A 174 11.13 -12.18 -1.05
C PRO A 174 10.08 -12.79 -0.11
N SER A 175 9.08 -13.45 -0.66
CA SER A 175 8.11 -14.22 0.13
C SER A 175 8.57 -15.67 0.31
N PRO A 176 8.40 -16.28 1.50
CA PRO A 176 8.65 -17.71 1.72
C PRO A 176 7.92 -18.63 0.75
N ASP A 177 6.71 -18.25 0.33
CA ASP A 177 5.86 -19.03 -0.58
C ASP A 177 6.22 -18.81 -2.07
N GLY A 178 7.31 -18.08 -2.33
CA GLY A 178 7.75 -17.69 -3.66
C GLY A 178 7.23 -16.31 -4.08
N GLY A 179 7.91 -15.71 -5.06
CA GLY A 179 7.62 -14.34 -5.50
C GLY A 179 8.16 -13.28 -4.55
N LYS A 180 7.62 -12.06 -4.67
CA LYS A 180 8.05 -10.90 -3.87
C LYS A 180 6.84 -10.04 -3.49
N VAL A 181 6.91 -9.43 -2.32
CA VAL A 181 5.93 -8.44 -1.83
C VAL A 181 6.60 -7.07 -1.86
N LEU A 182 5.93 -6.08 -2.42
CA LEU A 182 6.38 -4.69 -2.32
C LEU A 182 5.90 -4.13 -0.98
N ILE A 183 6.84 -3.76 -0.12
CA ILE A 183 6.57 -3.10 1.16
C ILE A 183 6.92 -1.63 1.01
N GLU A 184 5.96 -0.76 1.25
CA GLU A 184 6.20 0.67 1.43
C GLU A 184 6.39 0.97 2.92
N LEU A 185 7.45 1.69 3.25
CA LEU A 185 7.57 2.34 4.55
C LEU A 185 7.30 3.82 4.36
N TYR A 186 6.34 4.36 5.13
CA TYR A 186 6.01 5.77 5.09
C TYR A 186 6.07 6.40 6.48
N GLU A 187 6.53 7.65 6.53
CA GLU A 187 6.57 8.48 7.71
C GLU A 187 5.68 9.70 7.48
N LEU A 188 4.73 9.94 8.40
CA LEU A 188 3.93 11.16 8.37
C LEU A 188 4.83 12.34 8.73
N GLN A 189 4.72 13.45 8.00
CA GLN A 189 5.31 14.69 8.49
C GLN A 189 4.64 15.05 9.82
N SER A 190 5.47 15.26 10.84
CA SER A 190 5.01 15.82 12.10
C SER A 190 4.32 17.15 11.77
N ARG A 191 3.00 17.25 12.00
CA ARG A 191 2.35 18.55 12.04
C ARG A 191 3.06 19.31 13.15
N GLY A 192 3.89 20.30 12.78
CA GLY A 192 4.37 21.26 13.75
C GLY A 192 3.15 21.82 14.45
N ILE A 193 3.01 21.53 15.75
CA ILE A 193 2.08 22.27 16.58
C ILE A 193 2.63 23.69 16.57
N VAL A 194 2.01 24.55 15.76
CA VAL A 194 2.16 25.99 15.93
C VAL A 194 1.42 26.30 17.24
N ILE A 195 2.18 26.38 18.32
CA ILE A 195 1.77 26.97 19.59
C ILE A 195 1.55 28.47 19.42
#